data_AF-A0A9E6BAH4-F1
#
_entry.id   AF-A0A9E6BAH4-F1
#
_cell.length_a   1.000
_cell.length_b   1.000
_cell.length_c   1.000
_cell.angle_alpha   90.00
_cell.angle_beta   90.00
_cell.angle_gamma   90.00
#
_symmetry.space_group_name_H-M   'P 1'
#
loop_
_entity.id
_entity.type
_entity.pdbx_description
1 polymer ?
#
loop_
_entity_poly.entity_id
_entity_poly.type
_entity_poly.pdbx_seq_one_letter_code
_entity_poly.pdbx_strand_id
1 'polypeptide(L)'
;MQYQSLFCFKGLDNGVRFAVISASVYLILLLSFVILGQSAALLVLGCLLAPVLGLSAYRRMRDVAGPTWYASLVLIPLCLFSISLVYAASLTLTVVILIIAALLSLFFARLSPVGKVKSYHQGYAGPAVTSVSRAKVRRVEPRLGGHGGVADSDEYDVQEPDAYEDVSEEEQWQTSSSQQRFSDSMALRQWIYWAKQNKKLLFGVVAGLGVLVLIGGLYEALSSADEPANERIQALSEQVIAPIREEAKIPDGFSVLLENDVLIIRWLGEKGIAGEIWSLASAKGDRSCAKLSFNDGSHYRPMRVEYMPDTSIEARFSPLDTRGIISDIAMRGSIKLCGYGFSLKGSQSALAKNAAFIPYL
;
A
#
# COMPACT_ATOMS: atom_id res chain seq x y z
N MET A 1 9.59 22.78 3.13
CA MET A 1 9.41 22.53 4.57
C MET A 1 10.76 22.58 5.25
N GLN A 2 10.90 23.30 6.37
CA GLN A 2 12.11 23.19 7.19
C GLN A 2 12.18 21.79 7.83
N TYR A 3 13.06 20.91 7.36
CA TYR A 3 13.13 19.51 7.81
C TYR A 3 13.33 19.34 9.32
N GLN A 4 14.03 20.29 9.96
CA GLN A 4 14.23 20.33 11.41
C GLN A 4 12.92 20.38 12.20
N SER A 5 11.88 20.97 11.61
CA SER A 5 10.58 21.04 12.26
C SER A 5 9.84 19.70 12.26
N LEU A 6 10.18 18.70 11.43
CA LEU A 6 9.50 17.39 11.43
C LEU A 6 9.78 16.57 12.71
N PHE A 7 10.95 16.75 13.30
CA PHE A 7 11.40 16.04 14.51
C PHE A 7 11.31 16.90 15.78
N CYS A 8 10.69 18.08 15.70
CA CYS A 8 10.59 18.98 16.85
C CYS A 8 9.41 18.58 17.76
N PHE A 9 9.69 18.33 19.04
CA PHE A 9 8.68 18.08 20.07
C PHE A 9 7.88 19.33 20.46
N LYS A 10 8.44 20.52 20.22
CA LYS A 10 7.82 21.82 20.56
C LYS A 10 7.18 22.44 19.32
N GLY A 11 6.12 23.21 19.53
CA GLY A 11 5.41 23.95 18.47
C GLY A 11 4.05 23.37 18.10
N LEU A 12 3.45 23.98 17.08
CA LEU A 12 2.08 23.77 16.63
C LEU A 12 2.07 23.54 15.12
N ASP A 13 1.24 22.60 14.68
CA ASP A 13 1.01 22.30 13.26
C ASP A 13 -0.40 22.70 12.87
N ASN A 14 -0.54 23.42 11.76
CA ASN A 14 -1.85 23.69 11.18
C ASN A 14 -2.43 22.43 10.51
N GLY A 15 -3.74 22.43 10.28
CA GLY A 15 -4.45 21.27 9.72
C GLY A 15 -3.94 20.84 8.34
N VAL A 16 -3.59 21.81 7.49
CA VAL A 16 -3.07 21.54 6.13
C VAL A 16 -1.71 20.84 6.18
N ARG A 17 -0.81 21.32 7.03
CA ARG A 17 0.52 20.72 7.21
C ARG A 17 0.41 19.30 7.74
N PHE A 18 -0.44 19.09 8.75
CA PHE A 18 -0.70 17.75 9.28
C PHE A 18 -1.23 16.81 8.18
N ALA A 19 -2.22 17.24 7.39
CA ALA A 19 -2.77 16.45 6.30
C ALA A 19 -1.73 16.09 5.22
N VAL A 20 -0.86 17.04 4.85
CA VAL A 20 0.21 16.80 3.88
C VAL A 20 1.25 15.82 4.42
N ILE A 21 1.64 15.96 5.70
CA ILE A 21 2.58 15.03 6.35
C ILE A 21 1.97 13.63 6.40
N SER A 22 0.71 13.49 6.84
CA SER A 22 0.04 12.19 6.88
C SER A 22 -0.07 11.55 5.51
N ALA A 23 -0.49 12.30 4.48
CA ALA A 23 -0.60 11.79 3.12
C ALA A 23 0.78 11.35 2.57
N SER A 24 1.83 12.13 2.86
CA SER A 24 3.20 11.80 2.44
C SER A 24 3.70 10.51 3.08
N VAL A 25 3.41 10.28 4.37
CA VAL A 25 3.79 9.04 5.08
C VAL A 25 3.17 7.81 4.43
N TYR A 26 1.86 7.82 4.17
CA TYR A 26 1.18 6.69 3.52
C TYR A 26 1.61 6.50 2.06
N LEU A 27 1.88 7.60 1.34
CA LEU A 27 2.40 7.55 -0.02
C LEU A 27 3.81 6.95 -0.08
N ILE A 28 4.70 7.30 0.85
CA ILE A 28 6.04 6.71 0.94
C ILE A 28 5.95 5.20 1.21
N LEU A 29 5.04 4.75 2.09
CA LEU A 29 4.81 3.33 2.33
C LEU A 29 4.29 2.60 1.09
N LEU A 30 3.34 3.20 0.36
CA LEU A 30 2.82 2.64 -0.90
C LEU A 30 3.89 2.52 -1.98
N LEU A 31 4.68 3.58 -2.21
CA LEU A 31 5.78 3.54 -3.17
C LEU A 31 6.84 2.51 -2.77
N SER A 32 7.12 2.38 -1.48
CA SER A 32 8.06 1.39 -0.97
C SER A 32 7.55 -0.04 -1.16
N PHE A 33 6.23 -0.26 -1.03
CA PHE A 33 5.61 -1.54 -1.34
C PHE A 33 5.75 -1.90 -2.82
N VAL A 34 5.60 -0.93 -3.74
CA VAL A 34 5.81 -1.16 -5.18
C VAL A 34 7.25 -1.57 -5.49
N ILE A 35 8.24 -1.01 -4.79
CA ILE A 35 9.68 -1.27 -5.02
C ILE A 35 10.16 -2.55 -4.31
N LEU A 36 9.74 -2.76 -3.06
CA LEU A 36 10.26 -3.81 -2.18
C LEU A 36 9.33 -5.03 -2.06
N GLY A 37 8.13 -4.97 -2.63
CA GLY A 37 7.10 -6.00 -2.51
C GLY A 37 6.67 -6.26 -1.06
N GLN A 38 6.13 -7.46 -0.80
CA GLN A 38 5.73 -7.94 0.52
C GLN A 38 6.96 -8.32 1.36
N SER A 39 7.67 -7.32 1.88
CA SER A 39 8.89 -7.53 2.67
C SER A 39 8.78 -6.94 4.07
N ALA A 40 9.46 -7.57 5.03
CA ALA A 40 9.56 -7.08 6.40
C ALA A 40 10.20 -5.67 6.51
N ALA A 41 10.91 -5.22 5.46
CA ALA A 41 11.46 -3.88 5.36
C ALA A 41 10.37 -2.78 5.48
N LEU A 42 9.12 -3.08 5.08
CA LEU A 42 8.01 -2.15 5.22
C LEU A 42 7.59 -1.92 6.68
N LEU A 43 7.78 -2.92 7.57
CA LEU A 43 7.56 -2.73 9.00
C LEU A 43 8.63 -1.82 9.61
N VAL A 44 9.89 -2.03 9.21
CA VAL A 44 11.01 -1.18 9.63
C VAL A 44 10.77 0.26 9.17
N LEU A 45 10.34 0.44 7.92
CA LEU A 45 10.01 1.75 7.38
C LEU A 45 8.80 2.40 8.09
N GLY A 46 7.76 1.62 8.38
CA GLY A 46 6.61 2.07 9.17
C GLY A 46 7.03 2.56 10.57
N CYS A 47 7.91 1.83 11.24
CA CYS A 47 8.49 2.23 12.53
C CYS A 47 9.32 3.51 12.43
N LEU A 48 10.07 3.72 11.34
CA LEU A 48 10.83 4.95 11.10
C LEU A 48 9.94 6.16 10.80
N LEU A 49 8.78 5.95 10.16
CA LEU A 49 7.81 7.01 9.84
C LEU A 49 6.85 7.33 10.99
N ALA A 50 6.64 6.39 11.92
CA ALA A 50 5.82 6.56 13.11
C ALA A 50 6.16 7.81 13.95
N PRO A 51 7.43 8.12 14.28
CA PRO A 51 7.75 9.34 15.03
C PRO A 51 7.39 10.61 14.26
N VAL A 52 7.52 10.62 12.93
CA VAL A 52 7.17 11.80 12.11
C VAL A 52 5.67 12.07 12.16
N LEU A 53 4.86 11.02 11.96
CA LEU A 53 3.40 11.12 12.02
C LEU A 53 2.91 11.44 13.44
N GLY A 54 3.47 10.75 14.44
CA GLY A 54 3.13 10.92 15.85
C GLY A 54 3.47 12.32 16.37
N LEU A 55 4.63 12.88 16.02
CA LEU A 55 5.01 14.24 16.40
C LEU A 55 4.16 15.29 15.69
N SER A 56 3.77 15.07 14.43
CA SER A 56 2.85 15.97 13.76
C SER A 56 1.44 15.92 14.38
N ALA A 57 0.92 14.72 14.67
CA ALA A 57 -0.35 14.53 15.37
C ALA A 57 -0.33 15.15 16.77
N TYR A 58 0.77 14.99 17.52
CA TYR A 58 0.97 15.58 18.83
C TYR A 58 0.93 17.12 18.78
N ARG A 59 1.65 17.72 17.83
CA ARG A 59 1.64 19.18 17.63
C ARG A 59 0.27 19.69 17.17
N ARG A 60 -0.44 18.92 16.34
CA ARG A 60 -1.80 19.23 15.92
C ARG A 60 -2.78 19.22 17.09
N MET A 61 -2.69 18.22 17.97
CA MET A 61 -3.53 18.17 19.17
C MET A 61 -3.26 19.33 20.12
N ARG A 62 -2.00 19.79 20.23
CA ARG A 62 -1.66 20.99 21.01
C ARG A 62 -2.25 22.27 20.41
N ASP A 63 -2.32 22.39 19.09
CA ASP A 63 -2.91 23.55 18.41
C ASP A 63 -4.42 23.67 18.64
N VAL A 64 -5.09 22.52 18.68
CA VAL A 64 -6.52 22.41 18.98
C VAL A 64 -6.79 22.44 20.49
N ALA A 65 -5.75 22.48 21.33
CA ALA A 65 -5.86 22.32 22.79
C ALA A 65 -6.62 21.05 23.22
N GLY A 66 -6.55 19.99 22.40
CA GLY A 66 -7.16 18.71 22.68
C GLY A 66 -6.24 17.80 23.51
N PRO A 67 -6.77 16.69 24.04
CA PRO A 67 -5.97 15.77 24.85
C PRO A 67 -4.89 15.12 23.99
N THR A 68 -3.64 15.17 24.46
CA THR A 68 -2.45 14.75 23.69
C THR A 68 -2.44 13.26 23.36
N TRP A 69 -3.14 12.42 24.13
CA TRP A 69 -3.23 10.98 23.87
C TRP A 69 -4.00 10.65 22.58
N TYR A 70 -4.85 11.55 22.07
CA TYR A 70 -5.48 11.38 20.75
C TYR A 70 -4.47 11.33 19.61
N ALA A 71 -3.26 11.88 19.77
CA ALA A 71 -2.21 11.74 18.78
C ALA A 71 -1.85 10.27 18.51
N SER A 72 -1.95 9.40 19.54
CA SER A 72 -1.71 7.96 19.39
C SER A 72 -2.75 7.26 18.53
N LEU A 73 -3.97 7.81 18.40
CA LEU A 73 -5.02 7.21 17.55
C LEU A 73 -4.62 7.21 16.07
N VAL A 74 -3.83 8.20 15.63
CA VAL A 74 -3.35 8.29 14.24
C VAL A 74 -2.27 7.24 13.95
N LEU A 75 -1.59 6.74 14.98
CA LEU A 75 -0.59 5.67 14.84
C LEU A 75 -1.22 4.29 14.66
N ILE A 76 -2.44 4.07 15.15
CA ILE A 76 -3.12 2.76 15.04
C ILE A 76 -3.32 2.37 13.56
N PRO A 77 -3.94 3.21 12.70
CA PRO A 77 -4.04 2.90 11.28
C PRO A 77 -2.69 2.78 10.58
N LEU A 78 -1.66 3.53 11.00
CA LEU A 78 -0.31 3.39 10.43
C LEU A 78 0.27 1.99 10.70
N CYS A 79 0.18 1.51 11.93
CA CYS A 79 0.63 0.17 12.29
C CYS A 79 -0.15 -0.90 11.54
N LEU A 80 -1.48 -0.81 11.54
CA LEU A 80 -2.35 -1.77 10.84
C LEU A 80 -2.08 -1.79 9.34
N PHE A 81 -1.87 -0.62 8.72
CA PHE A 81 -1.55 -0.52 7.30
C PHE A 81 -0.17 -1.11 6.98
N SER A 82 0.82 -0.87 7.84
CA SER A 82 2.17 -1.44 7.67
C SER A 82 2.15 -2.97 7.80
N ILE A 83 1.39 -3.50 8.76
CA ILE A 83 1.17 -4.94 8.93
C ILE A 83 0.41 -5.52 7.74
N SER A 84 -0.63 -4.83 7.25
CA SER A 84 -1.42 -5.32 6.11
C SER A 84 -0.59 -5.37 4.83
N LEU A 85 0.30 -4.40 4.59
CA LEU A 85 1.19 -4.43 3.42
C LEU A 85 2.15 -5.63 3.42
N VAL A 86 2.49 -6.19 4.58
CA VAL A 86 3.41 -7.34 4.69
C VAL A 86 2.66 -8.67 4.73
N TYR A 87 1.54 -8.73 5.44
CA TYR A 87 0.88 -10.00 5.78
C TYR A 87 -0.51 -10.16 5.18
N ALA A 88 -1.17 -9.11 4.67
CA ALA A 88 -2.51 -9.26 4.14
C ALA A 88 -2.48 -9.84 2.73
N ALA A 89 -3.15 -10.99 2.56
CA ALA A 89 -3.48 -11.54 1.25
C ALA A 89 -4.64 -10.77 0.57
N SER A 90 -5.39 -9.99 1.36
CA SER A 90 -6.58 -9.27 0.90
C SER A 90 -6.30 -7.80 0.58
N LEU A 91 -6.45 -7.44 -0.70
CA LEU A 91 -6.38 -6.06 -1.18
C LEU A 91 -7.49 -5.19 -0.55
N THR A 92 -8.69 -5.76 -0.35
CA THR A 92 -9.83 -5.01 0.18
C THR A 92 -9.58 -4.55 1.60
N LEU A 93 -9.01 -5.41 2.45
CA LEU A 93 -8.64 -5.07 3.82
C LEU A 93 -7.63 -3.91 3.85
N THR A 94 -6.59 -3.98 3.02
CA THR A 94 -5.56 -2.93 2.93
C THR A 94 -6.13 -1.58 2.50
N VAL A 95 -7.02 -1.58 1.49
CA VAL A 95 -7.71 -0.37 1.03
C VAL A 95 -8.63 0.20 2.11
N VAL A 96 -9.38 -0.64 2.81
CA VAL A 96 -10.26 -0.20 3.91
C VAL A 96 -9.45 0.46 5.03
N ILE A 97 -8.32 -0.14 5.43
CA ILE A 97 -7.44 0.45 6.45
C ILE A 97 -6.90 1.81 5.98
N LEU A 98 -6.51 1.93 4.72
CA LEU A 98 -6.04 3.19 4.14
C LEU A 98 -7.13 4.27 4.13
N ILE A 99 -8.38 3.91 3.81
CA ILE A 99 -9.52 4.83 3.86
C ILE A 99 -9.76 5.30 5.29
N ILE A 100 -9.74 4.38 6.27
CA ILE A 100 -9.88 4.73 7.70
C ILE A 100 -8.75 5.70 8.12
N ALA A 101 -7.51 5.42 7.71
CA ALA A 101 -6.36 6.29 7.99
C ALA A 101 -6.54 7.69 7.38
N ALA A 102 -7.01 7.77 6.14
CA ALA A 102 -7.26 9.03 5.44
C ALA A 102 -8.39 9.84 6.10
N LEU A 103 -9.50 9.20 6.44
CA LEU A 103 -10.62 9.83 7.12
C LEU A 103 -10.23 10.36 8.50
N LEU A 104 -9.48 9.57 9.28
CA LEU A 104 -8.99 9.99 10.58
C LEU A 104 -8.02 11.17 10.48
N SER A 105 -7.09 11.13 9.51
CA SER A 105 -6.15 12.22 9.28
C SER A 105 -6.86 13.50 8.83
N LEU A 106 -7.85 13.37 7.95
CA LEU A 106 -8.66 14.51 7.51
C LEU A 106 -9.52 15.09 8.64
N PHE A 107 -10.07 14.23 9.51
CA PHE A 107 -10.81 14.66 10.69
C PHE A 107 -9.94 15.51 11.62
N PHE A 108 -8.71 15.04 11.94
CA PHE A 108 -7.77 15.80 12.77
C PHE A 108 -7.28 17.09 12.08
N ALA A 109 -7.15 17.07 10.75
CA ALA A 109 -6.82 18.25 9.96
C ALA A 109 -7.93 19.32 10.03
N ARG A 110 -9.21 18.92 10.04
CA ARG A 110 -10.37 19.84 10.04
C ARG A 110 -10.68 20.48 11.39
N LEU A 111 -10.07 20.03 12.48
CA LEU A 111 -10.30 20.61 13.81
C LEU A 111 -9.95 22.11 13.84
N SER A 112 -10.77 22.94 14.48
CA SER A 112 -10.46 24.38 14.58
C SER A 112 -9.41 24.63 15.67
N PRO A 113 -8.38 25.45 15.41
CA PRO A 113 -7.42 25.86 16.43
C PRO A 113 -8.12 26.72 17.49
N VAL A 114 -7.73 26.58 18.75
CA VAL A 114 -8.32 27.33 19.87
C VAL A 114 -7.49 28.58 20.21
N GLY A 115 -6.22 28.62 19.79
CA GLY A 115 -5.28 29.70 20.11
C GLY A 115 -5.14 30.77 19.03
N LYS A 116 -4.84 32.01 19.45
CA LYS A 116 -4.43 33.11 18.57
C LYS A 116 -2.96 32.96 18.16
N VAL A 117 -2.66 32.01 17.29
CA VAL A 117 -1.31 31.90 16.69
C VAL A 117 -1.15 33.03 15.67
N LYS A 118 -0.21 33.96 15.94
CA LYS A 118 -0.04 35.19 15.13
C LYS A 118 0.41 34.91 13.68
N SER A 119 1.24 33.91 13.45
CA SER A 119 1.66 33.52 12.10
C SER A 119 2.13 32.08 12.02
N TYR A 120 1.72 31.38 10.96
CA TYR A 120 2.24 30.07 10.58
C TYR A 120 3.24 30.24 9.44
N HIS A 121 4.47 29.74 9.61
CA HIS A 121 5.45 29.68 8.54
C HIS A 121 5.46 28.26 7.96
N GLN A 122 5.02 28.10 6.70
CA GLN A 122 4.85 26.78 6.07
C GLN A 122 3.97 25.81 6.89
N GLY A 123 2.97 26.35 7.59
CA GLY A 123 2.05 25.59 8.44
C GLY A 123 2.60 25.13 9.79
N TYR A 124 3.80 25.61 10.19
CA TYR A 124 4.39 25.39 11.51
C TYR A 124 4.48 26.70 12.30
N ALA A 125 4.28 26.62 13.61
CA ALA A 125 4.61 27.69 14.55
C ALA A 125 5.40 27.11 15.73
N GLY A 126 6.68 27.47 15.86
CA GLY A 126 7.52 26.93 16.93
C GLY A 126 9.00 27.31 16.79
N PRO A 127 9.85 26.85 17.73
CA PRO A 127 11.23 27.31 17.87
C PRO A 127 12.14 26.93 16.70
N ALA A 128 11.76 25.95 15.88
CA ALA A 128 12.52 25.59 14.68
C ALA A 128 12.34 26.60 13.53
N VAL A 129 11.37 27.54 13.64
CA VAL A 129 11.33 28.70 12.76
C VAL A 129 12.35 29.70 13.28
N THR A 130 13.55 29.71 12.71
CA THR A 130 14.44 30.87 12.80
C THR A 130 13.71 32.02 12.12
N SER A 131 13.01 32.84 12.90
CA SER A 131 12.75 34.20 12.46
C SER A 131 14.13 34.81 12.29
N VAL A 132 14.54 35.02 11.03
CA VAL A 132 15.50 36.06 10.77
C VAL A 132 14.77 37.31 11.22
N SER A 133 14.92 37.65 12.50
CA SER A 133 14.73 39.00 12.96
C SER A 133 15.63 39.79 12.04
N ARG A 134 15.04 40.42 11.02
CA ARG A 134 15.56 41.69 10.54
C ARG A 134 15.49 42.55 11.77
N ALA A 135 16.55 42.47 12.60
CA ALA A 135 16.90 43.52 13.52
C ALA A 135 16.74 44.76 12.64
N LYS A 136 15.79 45.61 13.02
CA LYS A 136 15.52 46.86 12.36
C LYS A 136 16.85 47.58 12.45
N VAL A 137 17.72 47.41 11.44
CA VAL A 137 19.00 48.10 11.33
C VAL A 137 18.55 49.51 11.09
N ARG A 138 18.34 50.23 12.20
CA ARG A 138 18.11 51.65 12.20
C ARG A 138 19.44 52.20 11.69
N ARG A 139 19.48 52.48 10.39
CA ARG A 139 20.62 53.10 9.74
C ARG A 139 20.80 54.44 10.43
N VAL A 140 21.76 54.49 11.35
CA VAL A 140 22.20 55.75 11.95
C VAL A 140 23.18 56.33 10.96
N GLU A 141 22.79 57.43 10.32
CA GLU A 141 23.66 58.22 9.45
C GLU A 141 24.80 58.80 10.30
N PRO A 142 26.09 58.63 9.93
CA PRO A 142 27.19 59.31 10.58
C PRO A 142 27.13 60.80 10.26
N ARG A 143 26.91 61.65 11.27
CA ARG A 143 27.10 63.10 11.10
C ARG A 143 28.59 63.42 11.12
N LEU A 144 29.14 63.70 9.94
CA LEU A 144 30.41 64.41 9.79
C LEU A 144 30.13 65.91 9.77
N GLY A 145 30.43 66.59 10.87
CA GLY A 145 30.30 68.03 10.99
C GLY A 145 30.76 68.50 12.36
N GLY A 146 32.04 68.85 12.44
CA GLY A 146 32.68 69.40 13.63
C GLY A 146 32.23 70.83 13.95
N HIS A 147 32.24 71.10 15.26
CA HIS A 147 32.38 72.37 15.98
C HIS A 147 31.48 73.58 15.66
N GLY A 148 30.79 74.04 16.70
CA GLY A 148 30.60 75.47 16.94
C GLY A 148 29.42 75.85 17.82
N GLY A 149 29.61 75.83 19.14
CA GLY A 149 29.10 76.88 20.03
C GLY A 149 27.62 76.91 20.47
N VAL A 150 27.44 76.74 21.78
CA VAL A 150 26.56 77.54 22.67
C VAL A 150 25.05 77.54 22.37
N ALA A 151 24.27 76.88 23.22
CA ALA A 151 23.53 77.57 24.28
C ALA A 151 22.70 76.57 25.10
N ASP A 152 22.84 76.76 26.39
CA ASP A 152 22.08 76.23 27.50
C ASP A 152 20.60 76.64 27.40
N SER A 153 19.70 75.68 27.63
CA SER A 153 18.39 75.94 28.23
C SER A 153 17.79 74.61 28.67
N ASP A 154 18.04 74.28 29.94
CA ASP A 154 17.15 73.46 30.74
C ASP A 154 15.71 74.02 30.64
N GLU A 155 14.75 73.18 30.26
CA GLU A 155 13.37 73.38 30.67
C GLU A 155 12.76 72.03 31.07
N TYR A 156 12.35 72.00 32.34
CA TYR A 156 11.69 70.91 33.01
C TYR A 156 10.23 70.78 32.57
N ASP A 157 9.76 69.53 32.66
CA ASP A 157 8.40 69.10 33.00
C ASP A 157 7.31 69.11 31.90
N VAL A 158 6.82 67.91 31.54
CA VAL A 158 5.57 67.34 32.10
C VAL A 158 5.35 65.97 31.46
N GLN A 159 5.14 64.97 32.31
CA GLN A 159 4.65 63.65 31.97
C GLN A 159 3.12 63.65 32.00
N GLU A 160 2.46 63.26 30.89
CA GLU A 160 1.47 62.16 30.80
C GLU A 160 0.69 62.17 29.44
N PRO A 161 0.05 61.04 29.06
CA PRO A 161 -0.19 60.68 27.67
C PRO A 161 -1.63 60.96 27.22
N ASP A 162 -1.78 61.65 26.09
CA ASP A 162 -3.07 61.72 25.39
C ASP A 162 -3.07 60.86 24.13
N ALA A 163 -3.99 59.90 24.15
CA ALA A 163 -4.51 59.22 22.99
C ALA A 163 -5.23 60.23 22.09
N TYR A 164 -4.97 60.17 20.78
CA TYR A 164 -5.96 60.59 19.79
C TYR A 164 -5.89 59.65 18.57
N GLU A 165 -7.08 59.14 18.25
CA GLU A 165 -7.46 58.56 16.97
C GLU A 165 -7.28 59.60 15.85
N ASP A 166 -6.84 59.15 14.67
CA ASP A 166 -7.34 59.64 13.37
C ASP A 166 -6.96 58.60 12.30
N VAL A 167 -7.91 57.75 11.91
CA VAL A 167 -8.70 57.79 10.67
C VAL A 167 -7.99 57.16 9.46
N SER A 168 -8.77 56.25 8.89
CA SER A 168 -8.64 55.46 7.67
C SER A 168 -8.11 56.18 6.44
N GLU A 169 -7.24 55.48 5.70
CA GLU A 169 -7.38 55.33 4.25
C GLU A 169 -7.30 53.85 3.87
N GLU A 170 -8.40 53.39 3.28
CA GLU A 170 -8.54 52.09 2.63
C GLU A 170 -7.87 52.14 1.25
N GLU A 171 -7.00 51.18 0.94
CA GLU A 171 -6.85 50.67 -0.43
C GLU A 171 -6.69 49.15 -0.42
N GLN A 172 -7.86 48.51 -0.34
CA GLN A 172 -8.34 47.44 -1.21
C GLN A 172 -7.34 46.85 -2.23
N TRP A 173 -6.89 45.61 -1.97
CA TRP A 173 -6.87 44.53 -2.96
C TRP A 173 -6.91 43.18 -2.22
N GLN A 174 -8.04 42.47 -2.28
CA GLN A 174 -8.04 41.03 -2.56
C GLN A 174 -9.46 40.52 -2.84
N THR A 175 -9.64 40.26 -4.13
CA THR A 175 -10.62 39.41 -4.81
C THR A 175 -11.35 38.38 -3.95
N SER A 176 -12.66 38.50 -4.06
CA SER A 176 -13.70 37.53 -3.74
C SER A 176 -13.49 36.14 -4.35
N SER A 177 -13.60 35.12 -3.50
CA SER A 177 -14.36 33.91 -3.83
C SER A 177 -15.17 33.50 -2.60
N SER A 178 -16.39 34.01 -2.53
CA SER A 178 -17.47 33.44 -1.74
C SER A 178 -17.77 32.03 -2.23
N GLN A 179 -17.66 31.03 -1.37
CA GLN A 179 -18.54 29.86 -1.44
C GLN A 179 -18.70 29.22 -0.06
N GLN A 180 -19.84 29.58 0.54
CA GLN A 180 -20.65 28.76 1.42
C GLN A 180 -20.08 28.41 2.81
N ARG A 181 -20.44 29.29 3.76
CA ARG A 181 -21.14 28.84 4.96
C ARG A 181 -22.27 27.91 4.54
N PHE A 182 -22.15 26.61 4.83
CA PHE A 182 -23.31 25.75 5.03
C PHE A 182 -23.06 24.90 6.27
N SER A 183 -23.91 25.14 7.28
CA SER A 183 -24.35 24.24 8.35
C SER A 183 -23.54 22.97 8.62
N ASP A 184 -22.79 22.95 9.73
CA ASP A 184 -22.60 21.73 10.56
C ASP A 184 -21.93 21.98 11.94
N SER A 185 -21.74 23.23 12.34
CA SER A 185 -21.14 23.56 13.65
C SER A 185 -22.03 23.26 14.85
N MET A 186 -23.33 23.04 14.63
CA MET A 186 -24.28 22.69 15.70
C MET A 186 -24.34 21.17 15.92
N ALA A 187 -24.32 20.37 14.84
CA ALA A 187 -24.26 18.91 14.88
C ALA A 187 -22.96 18.41 15.54
N LEU A 188 -21.81 19.02 15.22
CA LEU A 188 -20.51 18.66 15.79
C LEU A 188 -20.41 18.93 17.30
N ARG A 189 -20.97 20.03 17.79
CA ARG A 189 -20.97 20.34 19.23
C ARG A 189 -21.87 19.39 20.02
N GLN A 190 -23.04 19.05 19.47
CA GLN A 190 -23.92 18.02 20.03
C GLN A 190 -23.27 16.64 20.01
N TRP A 191 -22.58 16.26 18.95
CA TRP A 191 -21.84 15.00 18.86
C TRP A 191 -20.69 14.90 19.85
N ILE A 192 -19.92 15.98 20.05
CA ILE A 192 -18.83 16.02 21.03
C ILE A 192 -19.36 15.90 22.46
N TYR A 193 -20.52 16.50 22.75
CA TYR A 193 -21.18 16.39 24.05
C TYR A 193 -21.76 14.98 24.26
N TRP A 194 -22.44 14.42 23.25
CA TRP A 194 -22.95 13.06 23.24
C TRP A 194 -21.83 12.01 23.38
N ALA A 195 -20.69 12.20 22.71
CA ALA A 195 -19.50 11.34 22.81
C ALA A 195 -18.88 11.38 24.21
N LYS A 196 -18.88 12.55 24.87
CA LYS A 196 -18.43 12.68 26.26
C LYS A 196 -19.37 11.98 27.25
N GLN A 197 -20.67 11.94 26.96
CA GLN A 197 -21.69 11.34 27.81
C GLN A 197 -21.81 9.81 27.60
N ASN A 198 -21.57 9.35 26.37
CA ASN A 198 -21.66 7.94 25.95
C ASN A 198 -20.29 7.28 25.78
N LYS A 199 -19.30 7.64 26.62
CA LYS A 199 -17.95 7.02 26.56
C LYS A 199 -17.99 5.50 26.62
N LYS A 200 -18.90 4.92 27.41
CA LYS A 200 -19.10 3.46 27.50
C LYS A 200 -19.62 2.84 26.19
N LEU A 201 -20.48 3.57 25.48
CA LEU A 201 -21.05 3.16 24.18
C LEU A 201 -20.01 3.30 23.07
N LEU A 202 -19.18 4.36 23.09
CA LEU A 202 -18.04 4.50 22.19
C LEU A 202 -16.97 3.44 22.41
N PHE A 203 -16.64 3.12 23.67
CA PHE A 203 -15.81 1.96 23.98
C PHE A 203 -16.46 0.66 23.52
N GLY A 204 -17.80 0.55 23.60
CA GLY A 204 -18.54 -0.60 23.07
C GLY A 204 -18.51 -0.70 21.54
N VAL A 205 -18.54 0.42 20.81
CA VAL A 205 -18.40 0.44 19.35
C VAL A 205 -16.97 0.13 18.94
N VAL A 206 -15.96 0.68 19.61
CA VAL A 206 -14.55 0.38 19.34
C VAL A 206 -14.21 -1.06 19.71
N ALA A 207 -14.73 -1.54 20.85
CA ALA A 207 -14.61 -2.94 21.24
C ALA A 207 -15.39 -3.85 20.28
N GLY A 208 -16.57 -3.45 19.82
CA GLY A 208 -17.38 -4.18 18.85
C GLY A 208 -16.72 -4.26 17.48
N LEU A 209 -16.07 -3.18 17.03
CA LEU A 209 -15.30 -3.15 15.79
C LEU A 209 -14.01 -3.97 15.93
N GLY A 210 -13.36 -3.92 17.10
CA GLY A 210 -12.26 -4.81 17.45
C GLY A 210 -12.69 -6.28 17.49
N VAL A 211 -13.87 -6.58 18.04
CA VAL A 211 -14.46 -7.92 18.08
C VAL A 211 -14.88 -8.36 16.68
N LEU A 212 -15.40 -7.50 15.82
CA LEU A 212 -15.69 -7.82 14.42
C LEU A 212 -14.42 -8.10 13.61
N VAL A 213 -13.34 -7.36 13.86
CA VAL A 213 -12.02 -7.62 13.28
C VAL A 213 -11.44 -8.93 13.82
N LEU A 214 -11.62 -9.21 15.12
CA LEU A 214 -11.22 -10.48 15.72
C LEU A 214 -12.09 -11.64 15.22
N ILE A 215 -13.38 -11.47 15.00
CA ILE A 215 -14.29 -12.48 14.44
C ILE A 215 -13.98 -12.69 12.97
N GLY A 216 -13.67 -11.65 12.19
CA GLY A 216 -13.21 -11.79 10.82
C GLY A 216 -11.87 -12.54 10.73
N GLY A 217 -10.92 -12.19 11.60
CA GLY A 217 -9.65 -12.89 11.72
C GLY A 217 -9.79 -14.32 12.28
N LEU A 218 -10.76 -14.56 13.17
CA LEU A 218 -11.04 -15.88 13.72
C LEU A 218 -11.83 -16.74 12.73
N TYR A 219 -12.66 -16.14 11.87
CA TYR A 219 -13.36 -16.80 10.78
C TYR A 219 -12.38 -17.23 9.68
N GLU A 220 -11.39 -16.39 9.34
CA GLU A 220 -10.28 -16.83 8.49
C GLU A 220 -9.39 -17.87 9.21
N ALA A 221 -9.12 -17.72 10.52
CA ALA A 221 -8.32 -18.71 11.26
C ALA A 221 -9.01 -20.08 11.37
N LEU A 222 -10.34 -20.11 11.55
CA LEU A 222 -11.14 -21.35 11.52
C LEU A 222 -11.33 -21.87 10.09
N SER A 223 -11.44 -20.98 9.10
CA SER A 223 -11.49 -21.37 7.67
C SER A 223 -10.13 -21.82 7.14
N SER A 224 -9.03 -21.51 7.84
CA SER A 224 -7.67 -21.96 7.52
C SER A 224 -7.29 -23.30 8.19
N ALA A 225 -8.21 -23.91 8.94
CA ALA A 225 -7.96 -25.17 9.64
C ALA A 225 -8.05 -26.44 8.76
N ASP A 226 -8.45 -26.30 7.49
CA ASP A 226 -8.54 -27.42 6.53
C ASP A 226 -7.56 -27.31 5.34
N GLU A 227 -6.57 -26.42 5.40
CA GLU A 227 -5.50 -26.36 4.38
C GLU A 227 -4.21 -27.03 4.92
N PRO A 228 -3.72 -28.13 4.31
CA PRO A 228 -2.50 -28.78 4.75
C PRO A 228 -1.30 -27.85 4.57
N ALA A 229 -0.43 -27.85 5.58
CA ALA A 229 0.69 -26.93 5.81
C ALA A 229 1.86 -27.02 4.80
N ASN A 230 1.58 -27.00 3.49
CA ASN A 230 2.59 -27.10 2.43
C ASN A 230 2.82 -25.80 1.64
N GLU A 231 2.01 -24.76 1.85
CA GLU A 231 2.13 -23.49 1.09
C GLU A 231 3.11 -22.46 1.67
N ARG A 232 3.78 -22.73 2.81
CA ARG A 232 4.70 -21.74 3.42
C ARG A 232 6.12 -21.74 2.85
N ILE A 233 6.46 -22.65 1.93
CA ILE A 233 7.77 -22.68 1.26
C ILE A 233 7.74 -21.92 -0.08
N GLN A 234 6.57 -21.49 -0.58
CA GLN A 234 6.43 -20.94 -1.93
C GLN A 234 6.25 -19.41 -2.00
N ALA A 235 6.56 -18.68 -0.92
CA ALA A 235 6.51 -17.20 -0.89
C ALA A 235 7.89 -16.53 -1.06
N LEU A 236 8.91 -17.29 -1.45
CA LEU A 236 10.26 -16.77 -1.74
C LEU A 236 10.83 -17.47 -2.99
N SER A 237 10.07 -17.40 -4.09
CA SER A 237 10.59 -17.71 -5.42
C SER A 237 9.89 -16.81 -6.43
N GLU A 238 10.61 -15.77 -6.84
CA GLU A 238 10.57 -15.13 -8.15
C GLU A 238 9.20 -14.66 -8.69
N GLN A 239 9.08 -13.36 -8.99
CA GLN A 239 8.24 -12.93 -10.10
C GLN A 239 8.80 -13.53 -11.39
N VAL A 240 8.47 -14.79 -11.67
CA VAL A 240 8.63 -15.37 -13.00
C VAL A 240 7.56 -14.69 -13.84
N ILE A 241 8.00 -13.78 -14.71
CA ILE A 241 7.28 -13.37 -15.91
C ILE A 241 6.52 -14.60 -16.40
N ALA A 242 5.19 -14.61 -16.31
CA ALA A 242 4.41 -15.76 -16.78
C ALA A 242 4.89 -16.05 -18.21
N PRO A 243 5.57 -17.19 -18.44
CA PRO A 243 6.22 -17.42 -19.72
C PRO A 243 5.12 -17.43 -20.78
N ILE A 244 5.39 -16.82 -21.93
CA ILE A 244 4.45 -16.83 -23.05
C ILE A 244 4.24 -18.30 -23.41
N ARG A 245 3.05 -18.83 -23.11
CA ARG A 245 2.67 -20.20 -23.38
C ARG A 245 1.90 -20.22 -24.69
N GLU A 246 2.44 -20.93 -25.66
CA GLU A 246 1.77 -21.19 -26.93
C GLU A 246 0.94 -22.46 -26.78
N GLU A 247 -0.39 -22.35 -26.89
CA GLU A 247 -1.33 -23.45 -26.67
C GLU A 247 -1.96 -23.92 -28.00
N ALA A 248 -2.05 -25.24 -28.17
CA ALA A 248 -2.83 -25.90 -29.20
C ALA A 248 -3.82 -26.88 -28.57
N LYS A 249 -5.12 -26.63 -28.76
CA LYS A 249 -6.20 -27.47 -28.22
C LYS A 249 -6.46 -28.65 -29.15
N ILE A 250 -6.34 -29.88 -28.64
CA ILE A 250 -6.59 -31.10 -29.40
C ILE A 250 -8.07 -31.51 -29.23
N PRO A 251 -8.73 -32.09 -30.24
CA PRO A 251 -10.17 -32.39 -30.18
C PRO A 251 -10.61 -33.33 -29.05
N ASP A 252 -9.69 -34.15 -28.53
CA ASP A 252 -9.99 -35.18 -27.52
C ASP A 252 -9.87 -34.68 -26.07
N GLY A 253 -10.00 -33.37 -25.84
CA GLY A 253 -10.11 -32.79 -24.50
C GLY A 253 -8.78 -32.59 -23.76
N PHE A 254 -7.66 -32.64 -24.47
CA PHE A 254 -6.35 -32.24 -23.95
C PHE A 254 -5.73 -31.11 -24.79
N SER A 255 -4.88 -30.33 -24.16
CA SER A 255 -4.13 -29.23 -24.77
C SER A 255 -2.63 -29.55 -24.76
N VAL A 256 -1.94 -29.11 -25.80
CA VAL A 256 -0.49 -29.13 -25.88
C VAL A 256 0.00 -27.70 -25.74
N LEU A 257 0.89 -27.44 -24.79
CA LEU A 257 1.47 -26.14 -24.54
C LEU A 257 2.99 -26.20 -24.76
N LEU A 258 3.55 -25.11 -25.28
CA LEU A 258 4.97 -24.91 -25.41
C LEU A 258 5.41 -23.73 -24.55
N GLU A 259 6.36 -23.96 -23.65
CA GLU A 259 6.91 -22.98 -22.71
C GLU A 259 8.44 -23.01 -22.83
N ASN A 260 9.06 -22.08 -23.56
CA ASN A 260 10.52 -22.05 -23.78
C ASN A 260 11.09 -23.41 -24.27
N ASP A 261 10.53 -23.99 -25.34
CA ASP A 261 10.85 -25.33 -25.88
C ASP A 261 10.50 -26.52 -24.96
N VAL A 262 9.97 -26.28 -23.76
CA VAL A 262 9.45 -27.34 -22.88
C VAL A 262 8.02 -27.67 -23.32
N LEU A 263 7.80 -28.93 -23.69
CA LEU A 263 6.47 -29.43 -23.97
C LEU A 263 5.70 -29.72 -22.69
N ILE A 264 4.46 -29.25 -22.64
CA ILE A 264 3.52 -29.52 -21.56
C ILE A 264 2.24 -30.09 -22.18
N ILE A 265 1.77 -31.23 -21.68
CA ILE A 265 0.47 -31.79 -22.02
C ILE A 265 -0.47 -31.52 -20.86
N ARG A 266 -1.62 -30.91 -21.12
CA ARG A 266 -2.62 -30.56 -20.11
C ARG A 266 -3.96 -31.18 -20.41
N TRP A 267 -4.58 -31.83 -19.44
CA TRP A 267 -5.92 -32.41 -19.59
C TRP A 267 -6.73 -32.26 -18.30
N LEU A 268 -8.03 -32.49 -18.37
CA LEU A 268 -8.89 -32.47 -17.18
C LEU A 268 -8.73 -33.78 -16.41
N GLY A 269 -8.39 -33.67 -15.12
CA GLY A 269 -8.23 -34.80 -14.21
C GLY A 269 -9.44 -35.01 -13.31
N GLU A 270 -9.40 -36.09 -12.54
CA GLU A 270 -10.28 -36.23 -11.38
C GLU A 270 -9.93 -35.17 -10.32
N LYS A 271 -10.92 -34.74 -9.52
CA LYS A 271 -10.71 -33.74 -8.47
C LYS A 271 -9.66 -34.25 -7.46
N GLY A 272 -8.44 -33.73 -7.57
CA GLY A 272 -7.34 -33.99 -6.65
C GLY A 272 -6.94 -32.71 -5.91
N ILE A 273 -6.23 -32.89 -4.80
CA ILE A 273 -5.53 -31.80 -4.13
C ILE A 273 -4.35 -31.40 -5.02
N ALA A 274 -4.14 -30.09 -5.22
CA ALA A 274 -3.01 -29.59 -6.01
C ALA A 274 -1.69 -30.17 -5.47
N GLY A 275 -0.85 -30.71 -6.36
CA GLY A 275 0.36 -31.39 -5.95
C GLY A 275 0.94 -32.36 -6.99
N GLU A 276 2.12 -32.87 -6.67
CA GLU A 276 2.88 -33.77 -7.54
C GLU A 276 2.29 -35.18 -7.59
N ILE A 277 1.98 -35.66 -8.80
CA ILE A 277 1.52 -37.03 -9.08
C ILE A 277 2.70 -37.95 -9.36
N TRP A 278 3.70 -37.44 -10.10
CA TRP A 278 4.89 -38.18 -10.50
C TRP A 278 6.08 -37.25 -10.68
N SER A 279 7.27 -37.70 -10.26
CA SER A 279 8.53 -37.01 -10.52
C SER A 279 9.62 -37.98 -10.95
N LEU A 280 10.23 -37.67 -12.09
CA LEU A 280 11.37 -38.42 -12.62
C LEU A 280 12.62 -38.24 -11.73
N ALA A 281 12.78 -37.05 -11.12
CA ALA A 281 13.93 -36.73 -10.29
C ALA A 281 13.96 -37.53 -8.98
N SER A 282 12.79 -37.72 -8.35
CA SER A 282 12.66 -38.51 -7.12
C SER A 282 12.34 -39.99 -7.39
N ALA A 283 11.87 -40.32 -8.61
CA ALA A 283 11.29 -41.60 -8.99
C ALA A 283 10.13 -42.05 -8.07
N LYS A 284 9.44 -41.08 -7.45
CA LYS A 284 8.28 -41.30 -6.57
C LYS A 284 7.00 -40.79 -7.23
N GLY A 285 5.88 -41.38 -6.83
CA GLY A 285 4.55 -41.05 -7.33
C GLY A 285 3.86 -42.23 -8.01
N ASP A 286 2.79 -41.93 -8.76
CA ASP A 286 2.05 -42.92 -9.53
C ASP A 286 2.87 -43.40 -10.74
N ARG A 287 3.12 -44.71 -10.79
CA ARG A 287 3.85 -45.36 -11.88
C ARG A 287 3.07 -45.35 -13.19
N SER A 288 1.75 -45.18 -13.17
CA SER A 288 0.93 -45.01 -14.38
C SER A 288 1.33 -43.74 -15.15
N CYS A 289 1.85 -42.73 -14.44
CA CYS A 289 2.35 -41.48 -14.98
C CYS A 289 3.83 -41.53 -15.39
N ALA A 290 4.55 -42.62 -15.14
CA ALA A 290 5.99 -42.69 -15.43
C ALA A 290 6.34 -42.74 -16.93
N LYS A 291 5.34 -42.98 -17.79
CA LYS A 291 5.52 -43.08 -19.24
C LYS A 291 4.33 -42.50 -20.01
N LEU A 292 4.65 -41.74 -21.05
CA LEU A 292 3.77 -41.49 -22.19
C LEU A 292 4.00 -42.61 -23.20
N SER A 293 2.95 -43.25 -23.71
CA SER A 293 3.07 -44.35 -24.69
C SER A 293 2.15 -44.12 -25.87
N PHE A 294 2.71 -44.21 -27.08
CA PHE A 294 1.98 -44.13 -28.34
C PHE A 294 1.56 -45.52 -28.83
N ASN A 295 0.63 -45.55 -29.78
CA ASN A 295 0.12 -46.79 -30.36
C ASN A 295 1.12 -47.56 -31.24
N ASP A 296 2.23 -46.94 -31.65
CA ASP A 296 3.32 -47.57 -32.40
C ASP A 296 4.41 -48.18 -31.49
N GLY A 297 4.29 -48.02 -30.18
CA GLY A 297 5.26 -48.46 -29.18
C GLY A 297 6.31 -47.41 -28.80
N SER A 298 6.30 -46.23 -29.43
CA SER A 298 7.15 -45.12 -28.98
C SER A 298 6.72 -44.68 -27.58
N HIS A 299 7.70 -44.31 -26.76
CA HIS A 299 7.44 -43.91 -25.39
C HIS A 299 8.42 -42.84 -24.92
N TYR A 300 7.90 -41.94 -24.10
CA TYR A 300 8.64 -40.81 -23.54
C TYR A 300 8.39 -40.74 -22.04
N ARG A 301 9.36 -40.19 -21.31
CA ARG A 301 9.28 -40.08 -19.84
C ARG A 301 8.94 -38.65 -19.47
N PRO A 302 7.80 -38.39 -18.82
CA PRO A 302 7.56 -37.07 -18.25
C PRO A 302 8.54 -36.82 -17.11
N MET A 303 9.06 -35.59 -17.06
CA MET A 303 9.92 -35.15 -15.95
C MET A 303 9.08 -34.98 -14.68
N ARG A 304 7.87 -34.46 -14.84
CA ARG A 304 6.95 -34.19 -13.74
C ARG A 304 5.50 -34.24 -14.22
N VAL A 305 4.61 -34.73 -13.36
CA VAL A 305 3.17 -34.66 -13.55
C VAL A 305 2.53 -34.12 -12.28
N GLU A 306 1.65 -33.12 -12.39
CA GLU A 306 1.07 -32.42 -11.24
C GLU A 306 -0.42 -32.12 -11.44
N TYR A 307 -1.18 -32.16 -10.34
CA TYR A 307 -2.51 -31.56 -10.26
C TYR A 307 -2.36 -30.04 -10.15
N MET A 308 -2.99 -29.34 -11.08
CA MET A 308 -3.10 -27.90 -11.06
C MET A 308 -4.28 -27.45 -10.19
N PRO A 309 -4.26 -26.21 -9.66
CA PRO A 309 -5.34 -25.67 -8.82
C PRO A 309 -6.72 -25.62 -9.51
N ASP A 310 -6.75 -25.65 -10.84
CA ASP A 310 -7.95 -25.55 -11.66
C ASP A 310 -8.53 -26.91 -12.07
N THR A 311 -8.18 -28.00 -11.37
CA THR A 311 -8.57 -29.39 -11.66
C THR A 311 -7.98 -29.99 -12.93
N SER A 312 -7.10 -29.26 -13.62
CA SER A 312 -6.32 -29.83 -14.72
C SER A 312 -5.10 -30.59 -14.20
N ILE A 313 -4.59 -31.51 -15.01
CA ILE A 313 -3.32 -32.18 -14.80
C ILE A 313 -2.35 -31.69 -15.87
N GLU A 314 -1.14 -31.32 -15.48
CA GLU A 314 -0.05 -30.96 -16.40
C GLU A 314 1.07 -32.00 -16.33
N ALA A 315 1.48 -32.52 -17.48
CA ALA A 315 2.69 -33.33 -17.62
C ALA A 315 3.75 -32.55 -18.40
N ARG A 316 4.94 -32.37 -17.79
CA ARG A 316 6.08 -31.66 -18.37
C ARG A 316 7.12 -32.65 -18.90
N PHE A 317 7.66 -32.38 -20.08
CA PHE A 317 8.63 -33.24 -20.75
C PHE A 317 9.97 -32.55 -20.95
N SER A 318 11.03 -33.33 -21.17
CA SER A 318 12.35 -32.79 -21.47
C SER A 318 12.34 -32.03 -22.80
N PRO A 319 13.01 -30.87 -22.91
CA PRO A 319 13.19 -30.15 -24.18
C PRO A 319 13.80 -31.03 -25.29
N LEU A 320 14.60 -32.04 -24.92
CA LEU A 320 15.19 -32.99 -25.86
C LEU A 320 14.15 -33.87 -26.54
N ASP A 321 13.05 -34.18 -25.84
CA ASP A 321 11.99 -35.06 -26.31
C ASP A 321 10.87 -34.29 -27.02
N THR A 322 10.78 -32.95 -26.84
CA THR A 322 9.72 -32.08 -27.38
C THR A 322 9.44 -32.34 -28.86
N ARG A 323 10.48 -32.36 -29.70
CA ARG A 323 10.31 -32.58 -31.15
C ARG A 323 9.73 -33.96 -31.47
N GLY A 324 10.25 -35.00 -30.81
CA GLY A 324 9.77 -36.36 -31.01
C GLY A 324 8.30 -36.51 -30.58
N ILE A 325 7.96 -35.95 -29.42
CA ILE A 325 6.60 -36.02 -28.88
C ILE A 325 5.61 -35.25 -29.76
N ILE A 326 5.93 -34.01 -30.19
CA ILE A 326 5.01 -33.23 -31.04
C ILE A 326 4.79 -33.93 -32.39
N SER A 327 5.87 -34.43 -33.02
CA SER A 327 5.78 -35.19 -34.26
C SER A 327 4.92 -36.45 -34.08
N ASP A 328 5.10 -37.20 -32.99
CA ASP A 328 4.26 -38.37 -32.72
C ASP A 328 2.80 -37.96 -32.41
N ILE A 329 2.55 -36.86 -31.69
CA ILE A 329 1.19 -36.34 -31.49
C ILE A 329 0.51 -36.05 -32.83
N ALA A 330 1.24 -35.49 -33.80
CA ALA A 330 0.70 -35.17 -35.12
C ALA A 330 0.45 -36.40 -35.99
N MET A 331 1.31 -37.43 -35.90
CA MET A 331 1.34 -38.54 -36.86
C MET A 331 0.69 -39.84 -36.35
N ARG A 332 0.49 -39.97 -35.03
CA ARG A 332 -0.01 -41.21 -34.41
C ARG A 332 -1.51 -41.19 -34.16
N GLY A 333 -2.06 -42.36 -33.81
CA GLY A 333 -3.50 -42.56 -33.66
C GLY A 333 -4.01 -42.36 -32.23
N SER A 334 -3.20 -42.72 -31.23
CA SER A 334 -3.56 -42.56 -29.81
C SER A 334 -2.33 -42.52 -28.91
N ILE A 335 -2.51 -41.88 -27.75
CA ILE A 335 -1.54 -41.80 -26.66
C ILE A 335 -2.14 -42.30 -25.36
N LYS A 336 -1.28 -42.79 -24.46
CA LYS A 336 -1.65 -43.14 -23.09
C LYS A 336 -0.69 -42.46 -22.10
N LEU A 337 -1.25 -41.82 -21.08
CA LEU A 337 -0.51 -41.12 -20.03
C LEU A 337 -1.32 -41.15 -18.73
N CYS A 338 -0.69 -41.51 -17.59
CA CYS A 338 -1.36 -41.52 -16.28
C CYS A 338 -2.62 -42.38 -16.22
N GLY A 339 -2.66 -43.48 -16.98
CA GLY A 339 -3.85 -44.33 -17.11
C GLY A 339 -4.93 -43.80 -18.06
N TYR A 340 -4.88 -42.53 -18.47
CA TYR A 340 -5.75 -41.95 -19.49
C TYR A 340 -5.29 -42.34 -20.89
N GLY A 341 -6.25 -42.58 -21.79
CA GLY A 341 -6.00 -42.81 -23.21
C GLY A 341 -6.68 -41.74 -24.04
N PHE A 342 -5.92 -41.09 -24.91
CA PHE A 342 -6.41 -40.02 -25.79
C PHE A 342 -6.29 -40.42 -27.26
N SER A 343 -7.31 -40.09 -28.03
CA SER A 343 -7.32 -40.12 -29.49
C SER A 343 -6.56 -38.92 -30.04
N LEU A 344 -5.69 -39.18 -31.02
CA LEU A 344 -4.94 -38.13 -31.73
C LEU A 344 -5.59 -37.74 -33.06
N LYS A 345 -6.82 -38.16 -33.32
CA LYS A 345 -7.48 -37.84 -34.58
C LYS A 345 -7.69 -36.32 -34.72
N GLY A 346 -7.08 -35.74 -35.75
CA GLY A 346 -7.15 -34.30 -36.03
C GLY A 346 -6.12 -33.44 -35.28
N SER A 347 -5.20 -34.06 -34.53
CA SER A 347 -4.11 -33.37 -33.83
C SER A 347 -3.20 -32.59 -34.80
N GLN A 348 -2.84 -33.17 -35.95
CA GLN A 348 -2.02 -32.51 -36.97
C GLN A 348 -2.63 -31.18 -37.42
N SER A 349 -3.95 -31.16 -37.68
CA SER A 349 -4.66 -29.94 -38.08
C SER A 349 -4.76 -28.94 -36.94
N ALA A 350 -4.91 -29.40 -35.70
CA ALA A 350 -4.94 -28.53 -34.52
C ALA A 350 -3.58 -27.86 -34.27
N LEU A 351 -2.48 -28.62 -34.37
CA LEU A 351 -1.12 -28.12 -34.21
C LEU A 351 -0.74 -27.14 -35.33
N ALA A 352 -1.09 -27.44 -36.58
CA ALA A 352 -0.77 -26.59 -37.73
C ALA A 352 -1.42 -25.19 -37.70
N LYS A 353 -2.43 -24.97 -36.84
CA LYS A 353 -3.07 -23.65 -36.66
C LYS A 353 -2.24 -22.68 -35.82
N ASN A 354 -1.31 -23.17 -35.01
CA ASN A 354 -0.45 -22.33 -34.19
C ASN A 354 0.98 -22.34 -34.76
N ALA A 355 1.50 -21.15 -35.06
CA ALA A 355 2.81 -20.95 -35.69
C ALA A 355 3.96 -21.55 -34.88
N ALA A 356 3.83 -21.63 -33.55
CA ALA A 356 4.85 -22.19 -32.67
C ALA A 356 5.08 -23.69 -32.88
N PHE A 357 4.08 -24.42 -33.38
CA PHE A 357 4.17 -25.88 -33.55
C PHE A 357 4.63 -26.30 -34.96
N ILE A 358 4.58 -25.39 -35.94
CA ILE A 358 4.98 -25.66 -37.34
C ILE A 358 6.40 -26.24 -37.47
N PRO A 359 7.43 -25.78 -36.73
CA PRO A 359 8.78 -26.33 -36.84
C PRO A 359 8.95 -27.78 -36.38
N TYR A 360 7.91 -28.36 -35.76
CA TYR A 360 7.92 -29.73 -35.22
C TYR A 360 6.98 -30.68 -35.99
N LEU A 361 6.26 -30.17 -37.01
CA LEU A 361 5.44 -30.93 -37.94
C LEU A 361 6.25 -31.27 -39.20
#